data_AF-A0A2D5WBP6-F1
#
_entry.id   AF-A0A2D5WBP6-F1
#
_cell.length_a   1.000
_cell.length_b   1.000
_cell.length_c   1.000
_cell.angle_alpha   90.00
_cell.angle_beta   90.00
_cell.angle_gamma   90.00
#
_symmetry.space_group_name_H-M   'P 1'
#
loop_
_entity.id
_entity.type
_entity.pdbx_description
1 polymer ?
#
loop_
_entity_poly.entity_id
_entity_poly.type
_entity_poly.pdbx_seq_one_letter_code
_entity_poly.pdbx_strand_id
1 'polypeptide(L)'
;MQVRELKLVLLLGAVGYLPLAIGGSTLTLLIWLALVALAVGVLAGGLGLRPWPAGWAVPGSWMIALALVNSEAVRPLPTIVWGAMAWCGLFSLGLALGRWRPKWAWSASAATLAVCALASGLLTLGGLAEGGSGGIWPAATGALFLDLSPVAFVTECAGLDWMRHPAVYRSGGTAHMGPEVRTAWQGSLAGPGALVFGCLALVLSRHGARRQPWERQTDQTPQAQNRRHKSPAE
;
A
#
# COMPACT_ATOMS: atom_id res chain seq x y z
N MET A 1 15.43 -11.11 -16.02
CA MET A 1 14.45 -11.41 -14.95
C MET A 1 14.48 -12.91 -14.71
N GLN A 2 14.66 -13.38 -13.48
CA GLN A 2 14.68 -14.81 -13.18
C GLN A 2 13.25 -15.38 -13.21
N VAL A 3 13.08 -16.68 -13.48
CA VAL A 3 11.75 -17.35 -13.50
C VAL A 3 10.97 -17.11 -12.20
N ARG A 4 11.66 -17.12 -11.06
CA ARG A 4 11.06 -16.81 -9.75
C ARG A 4 10.51 -15.37 -9.70
N GLU A 5 11.25 -14.39 -10.19
CA GLU A 5 10.80 -12.99 -10.22
C GLU A 5 9.58 -12.82 -11.12
N LEU A 6 9.57 -13.47 -12.28
CA LEU A 6 8.42 -13.47 -13.18
C LEU A 6 7.16 -14.00 -12.48
N LYS A 7 7.26 -15.16 -11.80
CA LYS A 7 6.15 -15.74 -11.05
C LYS A 7 5.62 -14.78 -9.98
N LEU A 8 6.51 -14.11 -9.24
CA LEU A 8 6.12 -13.12 -8.24
C LEU A 8 5.43 -11.90 -8.87
N VAL A 9 5.96 -11.37 -9.97
CA VAL A 9 5.34 -10.25 -10.69
C VAL A 9 3.94 -10.62 -11.18
N LEU A 10 3.76 -11.82 -11.74
CA LEU A 10 2.46 -12.29 -12.20
C LEU A 10 1.47 -12.47 -11.03
N LEU A 11 1.90 -13.10 -9.93
CA LEU A 11 1.05 -13.34 -8.76
C LEU A 11 0.65 -12.02 -8.08
N LEU A 12 1.61 -11.14 -7.81
CA LEU A 12 1.35 -9.85 -7.16
C LEU A 12 0.61 -8.90 -8.11
N GLY A 13 0.93 -8.94 -9.40
CA GLY A 13 0.20 -8.24 -10.46
C GLY A 13 -1.27 -8.65 -10.45
N ALA A 14 -1.56 -9.95 -10.48
CA ALA A 14 -2.92 -10.51 -10.52
C ALA A 14 -3.82 -9.99 -9.39
N VAL A 15 -3.28 -9.72 -8.20
CA VAL A 15 -4.03 -9.16 -7.07
C VAL A 15 -4.73 -7.85 -7.45
N GLY A 16 -4.10 -6.99 -8.25
CA GLY A 16 -4.68 -5.71 -8.66
C GLY A 16 -5.86 -5.83 -9.62
N TYR A 17 -6.05 -6.97 -10.28
CA TYR A 17 -7.11 -7.19 -11.27
C TYR A 17 -8.40 -7.77 -10.69
N LEU A 18 -8.43 -8.10 -9.38
CA LEU A 18 -9.57 -8.75 -8.74
C LEU A 18 -10.91 -8.01 -8.97
N PRO A 19 -10.99 -6.67 -8.92
CA PRO A 19 -12.23 -5.96 -9.21
C PRO A 19 -12.75 -6.16 -10.63
N LEU A 20 -11.87 -6.39 -11.61
CA LEU A 20 -12.27 -6.57 -13.00
C LEU A 20 -12.93 -7.93 -13.22
N ALA A 21 -12.51 -8.95 -12.47
CA ALA A 21 -13.14 -10.27 -12.51
C ALA A 21 -14.59 -10.28 -12.03
N ILE A 22 -15.00 -9.27 -11.24
CA ILE A 22 -16.37 -9.11 -10.73
C ILE A 22 -17.14 -7.97 -11.44
N GLY A 23 -16.64 -7.47 -12.58
CA GLY A 23 -17.28 -6.40 -13.34
C GLY A 23 -17.20 -5.02 -12.68
N GLY A 24 -16.16 -4.77 -11.89
CA GLY A 24 -15.96 -3.51 -11.17
C GLY A 24 -15.70 -2.32 -12.09
N SER A 25 -16.17 -1.15 -11.65
CA SER A 25 -15.94 0.13 -12.33
C SER A 25 -14.49 0.64 -12.17
N THR A 26 -14.12 1.70 -12.91
CA THR A 26 -12.83 2.40 -12.74
C THR A 26 -12.60 2.86 -11.30
N LEU A 27 -13.65 3.38 -10.64
CA LEU A 27 -13.57 3.80 -9.24
C LEU A 27 -13.36 2.59 -8.31
N THR A 28 -14.06 1.49 -8.55
CA THR A 28 -13.88 0.25 -7.79
C THR A 28 -12.45 -0.27 -7.90
N LEU A 29 -11.89 -0.26 -9.11
CA LEU A 29 -10.49 -0.62 -9.34
C LEU A 29 -9.54 0.32 -8.58
N LEU A 30 -9.76 1.64 -8.66
CA LEU A 30 -8.91 2.63 -7.99
C LEU A 30 -8.94 2.46 -6.46
N ILE A 31 -10.12 2.28 -5.86
CA ILE A 31 -10.29 2.01 -4.43
C ILE A 31 -9.52 0.75 -4.02
N TRP A 32 -9.66 -0.32 -4.81
CA TRP A 32 -8.95 -1.57 -4.55
C TRP A 32 -7.43 -1.40 -4.61
N LEU A 33 -6.93 -0.75 -5.66
CA LEU A 33 -5.49 -0.46 -5.80
C LEU A 33 -4.96 0.38 -4.64
N ALA A 34 -5.72 1.38 -4.18
CA ALA A 34 -5.35 2.19 -3.02
C ALA A 34 -5.21 1.35 -1.73
N LEU A 35 -6.10 0.39 -1.52
CA LEU A 35 -6.06 -0.52 -0.38
C LEU A 35 -4.88 -1.50 -0.44
N VAL A 36 -4.63 -2.10 -1.60
CA VAL A 36 -3.67 -3.21 -1.70
C VAL A 36 -2.25 -2.75 -2.00
N ALA A 37 -2.03 -1.56 -2.58
CA ALA A 37 -0.72 -1.12 -3.06
C ALA A 37 0.38 -1.20 -2.00
N LEU A 38 0.14 -0.64 -0.81
CA LEU A 38 1.11 -0.65 0.28
C LEU A 38 1.40 -2.08 0.76
N ALA A 39 0.36 -2.90 0.99
CA ALA A 39 0.49 -4.27 1.46
C ALA A 39 1.23 -5.18 0.45
N VAL A 40 0.85 -5.11 -0.82
CA VAL A 40 1.53 -5.85 -1.90
C VAL A 40 2.99 -5.39 -2.02
N GLY A 41 3.26 -4.10 -1.85
CA GLY A 41 4.62 -3.58 -1.72
C GLY A 41 5.39 -4.24 -0.58
N VAL A 42 4.82 -4.29 0.63
CA VAL A 42 5.43 -4.96 1.81
C VAL A 42 5.75 -6.41 1.51
N LEU A 43 4.80 -7.14 0.92
CA LEU A 43 5.02 -8.54 0.54
C LEU A 43 6.14 -8.68 -0.50
N ALA A 44 6.12 -7.87 -1.56
CA ALA A 44 7.16 -7.86 -2.59
C ALA A 44 8.55 -7.59 -2.00
N GLY A 45 8.64 -6.65 -1.06
CA GLY A 45 9.88 -6.27 -0.40
C GLY A 45 10.43 -7.38 0.48
N GLY A 46 9.56 -8.01 1.27
CA GLY A 46 9.91 -9.11 2.16
C GLY A 46 10.26 -10.41 1.41
N LEU A 47 9.66 -10.65 0.25
CA LEU A 47 10.00 -11.77 -0.63
C LEU A 47 11.29 -11.54 -1.45
N GLY A 48 11.90 -10.36 -1.33
CA GLY A 48 13.17 -10.02 -1.94
C GLY A 48 13.08 -9.61 -3.42
N LEU A 49 11.92 -9.14 -3.88
CA LEU A 49 11.75 -8.68 -5.27
C LEU A 49 12.74 -7.55 -5.56
N ARG A 50 13.45 -7.64 -6.70
CA ARG A 50 14.39 -6.59 -7.12
C ARG A 50 13.59 -5.36 -7.54
N PRO A 51 13.89 -4.16 -7.02
CA PRO A 51 13.13 -2.96 -7.35
C PRO A 51 13.05 -2.68 -8.85
N TRP A 52 14.17 -2.85 -9.55
CA TRP A 52 14.25 -2.68 -11.00
C TRP A 52 14.81 -3.95 -11.65
N PRO A 53 14.21 -4.44 -12.75
CA PRO A 53 12.95 -3.98 -13.35
C PRO A 53 11.70 -4.64 -12.72
N ALA A 54 11.85 -5.75 -12.00
CA ALA A 54 10.74 -6.60 -11.57
C ALA A 54 9.75 -5.89 -10.62
N GLY A 55 10.24 -5.11 -9.66
CA GLY A 55 9.42 -4.36 -8.71
C GLY A 55 8.47 -3.38 -9.38
N TRP A 56 8.94 -2.67 -10.42
CA TRP A 56 8.14 -1.71 -11.17
C TRP A 56 7.18 -2.35 -12.19
N ALA A 57 7.39 -3.61 -12.57
CA ALA A 57 6.47 -4.31 -13.46
C ALA A 57 5.09 -4.53 -12.80
N VAL A 58 5.01 -4.68 -11.47
CA VAL A 58 3.76 -4.83 -10.73
C VAL A 58 2.87 -3.59 -10.86
N PRO A 59 3.29 -2.39 -10.38
CA PRO A 59 2.53 -1.16 -10.59
C PRO A 59 2.37 -0.84 -12.09
N GLY A 60 3.39 -1.04 -12.92
CA GLY A 60 3.26 -0.83 -14.37
C GLY A 60 2.08 -1.59 -14.98
N SER A 61 1.87 -2.84 -14.56
CA SER A 61 0.73 -3.66 -15.02
C SER A 61 -0.62 -3.10 -14.55
N TRP A 62 -0.72 -2.64 -13.31
CA TRP A 62 -1.96 -2.04 -12.78
C TRP A 62 -2.29 -0.71 -13.45
N MET A 63 -1.27 0.08 -13.83
CA MET A 63 -1.46 1.31 -14.60
C MET A 63 -2.09 1.02 -15.97
N ILE A 64 -1.64 -0.04 -16.66
CA ILE A 64 -2.21 -0.48 -17.93
C ILE A 64 -3.68 -0.87 -17.74
N ALA A 65 -3.98 -1.69 -16.73
CA ALA A 65 -5.34 -2.09 -16.42
C ALA A 65 -6.26 -0.89 -16.14
N LEU A 66 -5.78 0.06 -15.32
CA LEU A 66 -6.51 1.27 -14.97
C LEU A 66 -6.75 2.17 -16.20
N ALA A 67 -5.75 2.31 -17.08
CA ALA A 67 -5.89 3.08 -18.32
C ALA A 67 -6.95 2.49 -19.25
N LEU A 68 -6.94 1.17 -19.45
CA LEU A 68 -7.93 0.46 -20.27
C LEU A 68 -9.35 0.57 -19.69
N VAL A 69 -9.50 0.40 -18.38
CA VAL A 69 -10.83 0.48 -17.75
C VAL A 69 -11.35 1.92 -17.72
N ASN A 70 -10.46 2.92 -17.62
CA ASN A 70 -10.85 4.33 -17.66
C ASN A 70 -11.18 4.82 -19.07
N SER A 71 -10.56 4.28 -20.13
CA SER A 71 -10.88 4.66 -21.52
C SER A 71 -12.29 4.24 -21.92
N GLU A 72 -12.79 3.13 -21.37
CA GLU A 72 -14.14 2.62 -21.62
C GLU A 72 -15.19 3.21 -20.65
N ALA A 73 -14.78 4.05 -19.69
CA ALA A 73 -15.68 4.55 -18.66
C ALA A 73 -16.61 5.64 -19.21
N VAL A 74 -17.91 5.53 -18.92
CA VAL A 74 -18.91 6.57 -19.24
C VAL A 74 -18.55 7.92 -18.60
N ARG A 75 -17.90 7.87 -17.42
CA ARG A 75 -17.42 9.04 -16.68
C ARG A 75 -15.96 8.81 -16.28
N PRO A 76 -14.99 9.13 -17.14
CA PRO A 76 -13.58 8.95 -16.81
C PRO A 76 -13.16 9.85 -15.65
N LEU A 77 -12.18 9.38 -14.88
CA LEU A 77 -11.64 10.18 -13.77
C LEU A 77 -10.79 11.33 -14.33
N PRO A 78 -10.98 12.57 -13.83
CA PRO A 78 -10.41 13.76 -14.45
C PRO A 78 -8.88 13.80 -14.39
N THR A 79 -8.28 13.31 -13.29
CA THR A 79 -6.83 13.36 -13.09
C THR A 79 -6.24 12.01 -12.69
N ILE A 80 -6.62 10.96 -13.40
CA ILE A 80 -6.26 9.57 -13.08
C ILE A 80 -4.75 9.32 -12.96
N VAL A 81 -3.93 10.07 -13.70
CA VAL A 81 -2.46 9.98 -13.66
C VAL A 81 -1.92 10.31 -12.27
N TRP A 82 -2.49 11.29 -11.57
CA TRP A 82 -2.06 11.66 -10.23
C TRP A 82 -2.47 10.61 -9.19
N GLY A 83 -3.66 10.02 -9.33
CA GLY A 83 -4.06 8.84 -8.56
C GLY A 83 -3.11 7.66 -8.79
N ALA A 84 -2.67 7.44 -10.04
CA ALA A 84 -1.69 6.41 -10.38
C ALA A 84 -0.34 6.63 -9.69
N MET A 85 0.17 7.87 -9.69
CA MET A 85 1.40 8.21 -8.97
C MET A 85 1.27 7.99 -7.47
N ALA A 86 0.12 8.35 -6.88
CA ALA A 86 -0.13 8.19 -5.46
C ALA A 86 0.00 6.73 -5.01
N TRP A 87 -0.72 5.80 -5.65
CA TRP A 87 -0.64 4.38 -5.25
C TRP A 87 0.68 3.72 -5.67
N CYS A 88 1.36 4.18 -6.74
CA CYS A 88 2.75 3.78 -7.03
C CYS A 88 3.72 4.18 -5.90
N GLY A 89 3.51 5.37 -5.30
CA GLY A 89 4.22 5.83 -4.12
C GLY A 89 3.98 4.92 -2.90
N LEU A 90 2.72 4.60 -2.64
CA LEU A 90 2.34 3.65 -1.58
C LEU A 90 2.98 2.27 -1.79
N PHE A 91 2.95 1.74 -3.01
CA PHE A 91 3.61 0.47 -3.35
C PHE A 91 5.13 0.53 -3.09
N SER A 92 5.79 1.62 -3.50
CA SER A 92 7.24 1.81 -3.31
C SER A 92 7.61 1.92 -1.83
N LEU A 93 6.79 2.62 -1.04
CA LEU A 93 6.93 2.69 0.41
C LEU A 93 6.80 1.29 1.05
N GLY A 94 5.79 0.52 0.62
CA GLY A 94 5.60 -0.86 1.07
C GLY A 94 6.81 -1.72 0.73
N LEU A 95 7.31 -1.62 -0.50
CA LEU A 95 8.50 -2.32 -0.97
C LEU A 95 9.73 -2.01 -0.10
N ALA A 96 9.88 -0.76 0.35
CA ALA A 96 10.93 -0.36 1.28
C ALA A 96 10.75 -1.02 2.66
N LEU A 97 9.55 -0.95 3.24
CA LEU A 97 9.21 -1.51 4.55
C LEU A 97 9.41 -3.03 4.61
N GLY A 98 8.97 -3.75 3.56
CA GLY A 98 9.11 -5.21 3.47
C GLY A 98 10.56 -5.68 3.54
N ARG A 99 11.50 -4.89 2.99
CA ARG A 99 12.94 -5.23 2.98
C ARG A 99 13.57 -5.19 4.37
N TRP A 100 12.99 -4.45 5.32
CA TRP A 100 13.52 -4.35 6.67
C TRP A 100 13.21 -5.58 7.53
N ARG A 101 12.12 -6.31 7.25
CA ARG A 101 11.69 -7.48 8.04
C ARG A 101 11.25 -8.64 7.15
N PRO A 102 12.15 -9.27 6.39
CA PRO A 102 11.79 -10.30 5.41
C PRO A 102 11.15 -11.55 6.03
N LYS A 103 11.54 -11.89 7.27
CA LYS A 103 10.99 -13.06 7.98
C LYS A 103 9.48 -12.96 8.20
N TRP A 104 8.93 -11.74 8.24
CA TRP A 104 7.53 -11.47 8.62
C TRP A 104 6.71 -10.94 7.44
N ALA A 105 7.15 -11.17 6.20
CA ALA A 105 6.57 -10.56 5.01
C ALA A 105 5.04 -10.74 4.90
N TRP A 106 4.56 -11.97 5.12
CA TRP A 106 3.13 -12.30 5.04
C TRP A 106 2.31 -11.63 6.14
N SER A 107 2.71 -11.78 7.39
CA SER A 107 2.01 -11.16 8.53
C SER A 107 2.05 -9.64 8.46
N ALA A 108 3.18 -9.05 8.08
CA ALA A 108 3.30 -7.60 7.89
C ALA A 108 2.42 -7.10 6.73
N SER A 109 2.36 -7.82 5.61
CA SER A 109 1.46 -7.50 4.50
C SER A 109 -0.01 -7.58 4.91
N ALA A 110 -0.41 -8.66 5.60
CA ALA A 110 -1.79 -8.83 6.07
C ALA A 110 -2.18 -7.75 7.09
N ALA A 111 -1.31 -7.44 8.05
CA ALA A 111 -1.52 -6.36 9.00
C ALA A 111 -1.61 -4.99 8.32
N THR A 112 -0.74 -4.73 7.34
CA THR A 112 -0.78 -3.49 6.54
C THR A 112 -2.11 -3.36 5.80
N LEU A 113 -2.57 -4.44 5.15
CA LEU A 113 -3.86 -4.45 4.46
C LEU A 113 -5.02 -4.20 5.42
N ALA A 114 -5.01 -4.85 6.59
CA ALA A 114 -6.03 -4.65 7.63
C ALA A 114 -6.05 -3.19 8.13
N VAL A 115 -4.88 -2.59 8.36
CA VAL A 115 -4.77 -1.18 8.75
C VAL A 115 -5.28 -0.25 7.64
N CYS A 116 -4.91 -0.48 6.38
CA CYS A 116 -5.42 0.30 5.25
C CYS A 116 -6.94 0.19 5.10
N ALA A 117 -7.49 -1.02 5.25
CA ALA A 117 -8.92 -1.26 5.20
C ALA A 117 -9.66 -0.60 6.37
N LEU A 118 -9.14 -0.70 7.59
CA LEU A 118 -9.69 -0.05 8.76
C LEU A 118 -9.64 1.48 8.64
N ALA A 119 -8.49 2.04 8.28
CA ALA A 119 -8.34 3.49 8.08
C ALA A 119 -9.29 4.03 6.99
N SER A 120 -9.51 3.26 5.92
CA SER A 120 -10.42 3.66 4.84
C SER A 120 -11.90 3.44 5.18
N GLY A 121 -12.20 2.42 5.99
CA GLY A 121 -13.56 2.00 6.33
C GLY A 121 -14.11 2.62 7.61
N LEU A 122 -13.28 3.16 8.51
CA LEU A 122 -13.69 3.65 9.83
C LEU A 122 -14.84 4.66 9.76
N LEU A 123 -14.79 5.55 8.76
CA LEU A 123 -15.84 6.54 8.50
C LEU A 123 -17.16 5.91 8.06
N THR A 124 -17.12 4.80 7.34
CA THR A 124 -18.32 4.08 6.88
C THR A 124 -18.94 3.22 7.97
N LEU A 125 -18.13 2.74 8.94
CA LEU A 125 -18.61 1.91 10.05
C LEU A 125 -19.52 2.67 11.03
N GLY A 126 -19.32 3.98 11.19
CA GLY A 126 -20.16 4.81 12.05
C GLY A 126 -21.64 4.82 11.62
N GLY A 127 -21.91 4.72 10.32
CA GLY A 127 -23.26 4.72 9.76
C GLY A 127 -24.04 3.41 9.95
N LEU A 128 -23.40 2.37 10.51
CA LEU A 128 -24.07 1.12 10.85
C LEU A 128 -24.82 1.20 12.18
N ALA A 129 -24.49 2.18 13.04
CA ALA A 129 -24.99 2.23 14.40
C ALA A 129 -26.36 2.89 14.54
N GLU A 130 -26.73 3.85 13.69
CA GLU A 130 -28.02 4.54 13.82
C GLU A 130 -28.38 5.25 12.51
N GLY A 131 -29.66 5.21 12.11
CA GLY A 131 -30.22 5.95 10.97
C GLY A 131 -30.25 7.48 11.16
N GLY A 132 -29.26 8.04 11.85
CA GLY A 132 -29.12 9.45 12.15
C GLY A 132 -28.26 10.18 11.11
N SER A 133 -28.86 11.17 10.46
CA SER A 133 -28.20 12.13 9.58
C SER A 133 -27.28 13.14 10.31
N GLY A 134 -27.13 13.01 11.63
CA GLY A 134 -26.19 13.80 12.42
C GLY A 134 -24.82 13.13 12.42
N GLY A 135 -23.77 13.85 12.00
CA GLY A 135 -22.41 13.33 11.89
C GLY A 135 -22.00 12.49 13.11
N ILE A 136 -21.73 11.20 12.87
CA ILE A 136 -21.35 10.24 13.93
C ILE A 136 -20.02 10.62 14.58
N TRP A 137 -19.15 11.29 13.82
CA TRP A 137 -17.82 11.71 14.26
C TRP A 137 -17.76 13.23 14.36
N PRO A 138 -17.06 13.79 15.38
CA PRO A 138 -16.66 15.19 15.36
C PRO A 138 -15.90 15.52 14.07
N ALA A 139 -16.12 16.73 13.52
CA ALA A 139 -15.58 17.14 12.23
C ALA A 139 -14.06 16.90 12.11
N ALA A 140 -13.29 17.29 13.14
CA ALA A 140 -11.84 17.11 13.18
C ALA A 140 -11.43 15.62 13.17
N THR A 141 -12.16 14.77 13.89
CA THR A 141 -11.89 13.32 13.93
C THR A 141 -12.18 12.68 12.58
N GLY A 142 -13.29 13.05 11.93
CA GLY A 142 -13.61 12.52 10.63
C GLY A 142 -12.66 13.01 9.53
N ALA A 143 -12.20 14.27 9.61
CA ALA A 143 -11.13 14.79 8.76
C ALA A 143 -9.84 13.99 8.92
N LEU A 144 -9.43 13.71 10.17
CA LEU A 144 -8.25 12.87 10.45
C LEU A 144 -8.38 11.47 9.83
N PHE A 145 -9.54 10.83 9.95
CA PHE A 145 -9.75 9.52 9.32
C PHE A 145 -9.69 9.57 7.79
N LEU A 146 -10.19 10.64 7.17
CA LEU A 146 -10.04 10.86 5.73
C LEU A 146 -8.56 11.05 5.36
N ASP A 147 -7.79 11.79 6.15
CA ASP A 147 -6.38 12.05 5.85
C ASP A 147 -5.49 10.82 6.07
N LEU A 148 -5.87 9.92 6.97
CA LEU A 148 -5.20 8.63 7.16
C LEU A 148 -5.63 7.55 6.15
N SER A 149 -6.73 7.78 5.42
CA SER A 149 -7.29 6.81 4.49
C SER A 149 -6.49 6.78 3.17
N PRO A 150 -5.83 5.67 2.82
CA PRO A 150 -5.17 5.56 1.52
C PRO A 150 -6.18 5.66 0.36
N VAL A 151 -7.43 5.22 0.57
CA VAL A 151 -8.50 5.35 -0.44
C VAL A 151 -8.84 6.82 -0.68
N ALA A 152 -9.06 7.60 0.39
CA ALA A 152 -9.33 9.04 0.26
C ALA A 152 -8.17 9.75 -0.44
N PHE A 153 -6.93 9.48 0.00
CA PHE A 153 -5.73 10.06 -0.60
C PHE A 153 -5.63 9.78 -2.11
N VAL A 154 -5.77 8.52 -2.54
CA VAL A 154 -5.63 8.14 -3.96
C VAL A 154 -6.79 8.64 -4.81
N THR A 155 -8.02 8.58 -4.30
CA THR A 155 -9.21 9.05 -5.05
C THR A 155 -9.24 10.56 -5.19
N GLU A 156 -8.83 11.31 -4.16
CA GLU A 156 -8.68 12.76 -4.24
C GLU A 156 -7.54 13.16 -5.17
N CYS A 157 -6.44 12.40 -5.19
CA CYS A 157 -5.42 12.58 -6.22
C CYS A 157 -5.98 12.36 -7.64
N ALA A 158 -6.90 11.42 -7.82
CA ALA A 158 -7.59 11.19 -9.10
C ALA A 158 -8.67 12.26 -9.44
N GLY A 159 -8.83 13.27 -8.59
CA GLY A 159 -9.70 14.42 -8.80
C GLY A 159 -11.15 14.19 -8.34
N LEU A 160 -11.39 13.19 -7.51
CA LEU A 160 -12.68 13.00 -6.84
C LEU A 160 -12.67 13.65 -5.47
N ASP A 161 -13.67 14.47 -5.16
CA ASP A 161 -13.92 14.89 -3.79
C ASP A 161 -14.50 13.71 -2.99
N TRP A 162 -13.62 12.91 -2.39
CA TRP A 162 -13.99 11.69 -1.66
C TRP A 162 -14.88 12.00 -0.45
N MET A 163 -14.66 13.16 0.20
CA MET A 163 -15.48 13.63 1.31
C MET A 163 -16.95 13.84 0.92
N ARG A 164 -17.20 14.31 -0.32
CA ARG A 164 -18.56 14.52 -0.86
C ARG A 164 -19.10 13.34 -1.67
N HIS A 165 -18.33 12.28 -1.81
CA HIS A 165 -18.77 11.11 -2.56
C HIS A 165 -19.91 10.39 -1.81
N PRO A 166 -21.00 9.94 -2.48
CA PRO A 166 -22.16 9.33 -1.81
C PRO A 166 -21.83 8.16 -0.89
N ALA A 167 -20.78 7.40 -1.21
CA ALA A 167 -20.31 6.26 -0.42
C ALA A 167 -19.72 6.64 0.96
N VAL A 168 -19.33 7.91 1.14
CA VAL A 168 -18.76 8.42 2.40
C VAL A 168 -19.68 9.46 3.01
N TYR A 169 -20.24 10.34 2.17
CA TYR A 169 -21.06 11.45 2.60
C TYR A 169 -22.28 11.02 3.42
N ARG A 170 -22.99 9.97 2.98
CA ARG A 170 -24.19 9.47 3.66
C ARG A 170 -23.87 8.67 4.91
N SER A 171 -22.89 7.76 4.83
CA SER A 171 -22.58 6.83 5.93
C SER A 171 -21.68 7.43 6.99
N GLY A 172 -20.75 8.32 6.60
CA GLY A 172 -19.82 8.99 7.52
C GLY A 172 -20.32 10.33 8.03
N GLY A 173 -21.46 10.82 7.52
CA GLY A 173 -22.08 12.05 7.96
C GLY A 173 -21.19 13.28 7.77
N THR A 174 -20.38 13.33 6.70
CA THR A 174 -19.41 14.42 6.43
C THR A 174 -20.09 15.73 6.01
N ALA A 175 -21.42 15.80 6.01
CA ALA A 175 -22.21 16.99 5.66
C ALA A 175 -21.87 18.23 6.48
N HIS A 176 -21.43 18.05 7.72
CA HIS A 176 -21.05 19.11 8.64
C HIS A 176 -19.57 19.53 8.53
N MET A 177 -18.78 18.87 7.66
CA MET A 177 -17.38 19.23 7.40
C MET A 177 -17.34 20.25 6.26
N GLY A 178 -17.25 21.53 6.64
CA GLY A 178 -17.02 22.59 5.67
C GLY A 178 -15.55 22.66 5.23
N PRO A 179 -15.25 23.45 4.18
CA PRO A 179 -13.89 23.65 3.65
C PRO A 179 -12.91 24.20 4.70
N GLU A 180 -13.41 24.88 5.73
CA GLU A 180 -12.62 25.37 6.86
C GLU A 180 -12.02 24.26 7.72
N VAL A 181 -12.61 23.06 7.70
CA VAL A 181 -12.09 21.89 8.43
C VAL A 181 -11.12 21.11 7.56
N ARG A 182 -11.48 20.87 6.30
CA ARG A 182 -10.71 20.06 5.38
C ARG A 182 -11.06 20.37 3.94
N THR A 183 -10.03 20.44 3.10
CA THR A 183 -10.17 20.42 1.64
C THR A 183 -9.56 19.14 1.08
N ALA A 184 -10.08 18.67 -0.06
CA ALA A 184 -9.50 17.53 -0.75
C ALA A 184 -8.02 17.75 -1.11
N TRP A 185 -7.24 16.66 -1.17
CA TRP A 185 -5.85 16.71 -1.61
C TRP A 185 -5.72 17.28 -3.02
N GLN A 186 -4.75 18.20 -3.19
CA GLN A 186 -4.39 18.69 -4.53
C GLN A 186 -3.62 17.60 -5.29
N GLY A 187 -4.30 16.87 -6.17
CA GLY A 187 -3.72 15.71 -6.84
C GLY A 187 -2.40 15.97 -7.58
N SER A 188 -2.27 17.13 -8.23
CA SER A 188 -1.05 17.54 -8.94
C SER A 188 0.18 17.69 -8.05
N LEU A 189 0.00 17.85 -6.74
CA LEU A 189 1.08 17.93 -5.76
C LEU A 189 1.19 16.63 -4.95
N ALA A 190 0.06 16.14 -4.43
CA ALA A 190 -0.02 14.99 -3.54
C ALA A 190 0.43 13.68 -4.23
N GLY A 191 -0.03 13.43 -5.46
CA GLY A 191 0.32 12.21 -6.21
C GLY A 191 1.82 12.10 -6.49
N PRO A 192 2.45 13.09 -7.15
CA PRO A 192 3.89 13.12 -7.36
C PRO A 192 4.69 13.12 -6.05
N GLY A 193 4.21 13.85 -5.03
CA GLY A 193 4.84 13.87 -3.70
C GLY A 193 4.93 12.49 -3.06
N ALA A 194 3.84 11.73 -3.07
CA ALA A 194 3.83 10.35 -2.58
C ALA A 194 4.77 9.44 -3.37
N LEU A 195 4.83 9.60 -4.71
CA LEU A 195 5.74 8.83 -5.55
C LEU A 195 7.20 9.10 -5.19
N VAL A 196 7.60 10.37 -5.08
CA VAL A 196 8.96 10.78 -4.70
C VAL A 196 9.30 10.26 -3.30
N PHE A 197 8.40 10.40 -2.34
CA PHE A 197 8.58 9.91 -0.98
C PHE A 197 8.78 8.38 -0.94
N GLY A 198 7.92 7.62 -1.63
CA GLY A 198 8.04 6.17 -1.73
C GLY A 198 9.34 5.72 -2.38
N CYS A 199 9.77 6.41 -3.45
CA CYS A 199 11.06 6.15 -4.11
C CYS A 199 12.25 6.44 -3.18
N LEU A 200 12.21 7.55 -2.44
CA LEU A 200 13.25 7.92 -1.49
C LEU A 200 13.37 6.88 -0.35
N ALA A 201 12.24 6.46 0.23
CA ALA A 201 12.21 5.40 1.23
C ALA A 201 12.85 4.11 0.71
N LEU A 202 12.58 3.76 -0.55
CA LEU A 202 13.15 2.59 -1.20
C LEU A 202 14.67 2.70 -1.39
N VAL A 203 15.19 3.88 -1.77
CA VAL A 203 16.64 4.13 -1.84
C VAL A 203 17.28 3.99 -0.46
N LEU A 204 16.70 4.63 0.57
CA LEU A 204 17.21 4.58 1.95
C LEU A 204 17.22 3.15 2.50
N SER A 205 16.22 2.32 2.16
CA SER A 205 16.17 0.92 2.59
C SER A 205 17.37 0.08 2.13
N ARG A 206 18.00 0.43 1.00
CA ARG A 206 19.19 -0.27 0.47
C ARG A 206 20.44 -0.03 1.30
N HIS A 207 20.55 1.15 1.93
CA HIS A 207 21.71 1.48 2.75
C HIS A 207 21.68 0.77 4.10
N GLY A 208 20.50 0.56 4.69
CA GLY A 208 20.34 -0.16 5.95
C GLY A 208 20.71 -1.64 5.86
N ALA A 209 20.37 -2.32 4.76
CA ALA A 209 20.59 -3.75 4.58
C ALA A 209 22.08 -4.16 4.49
N ARG A 210 22.98 -3.23 4.14
CA ARG A 210 24.44 -3.51 4.09
C ARG A 210 25.11 -3.53 5.47
N ARG A 211 24.41 -3.09 6.54
CA ARG A 211 24.98 -2.91 7.89
C ARG A 211 24.71 -4.06 8.87
N GLN A 212 24.32 -5.25 8.41
CA GLN A 212 24.32 -6.47 9.23
C GLN A 212 25.57 -7.38 9.05
N PRO A 213 26.83 -6.92 9.22
CA PRO A 213 27.99 -7.80 9.35
C PRO A 213 28.01 -8.63 10.65
N TRP A 214 27.34 -8.18 11.70
CA TRP A 214 27.64 -8.62 13.07
C TRP A 214 27.05 -10.00 13.44
N GLU A 215 25.93 -10.40 12.83
CA GLU A 215 25.24 -11.66 13.16
C GLU A 215 25.93 -12.92 12.58
N ARG A 216 26.88 -12.78 11.63
CA ARG A 216 27.68 -13.91 11.15
C ARG A 216 28.83 -14.30 12.07
N GLN A 217 29.15 -13.49 13.07
CA GLN A 217 30.33 -13.70 13.90
C GLN A 217 30.04 -14.50 15.19
N THR A 218 28.78 -14.64 15.58
CA THR A 218 28.36 -15.39 16.79
C THR A 218 28.16 -16.90 16.58
N ASP A 219 28.00 -17.37 15.34
CA ASP A 219 27.89 -18.82 15.05
C ASP A 219 29.23 -19.51 14.77
N GLN A 220 30.33 -18.75 14.75
CA GLN A 220 31.68 -19.33 14.83
C GLN A 220 32.13 -19.46 16.28
N THR A 221 31.27 -19.99 17.17
CA THR A 221 31.77 -20.56 18.42
C THR A 221 32.47 -21.86 18.06
N PRO A 222 33.79 -21.98 18.23
CA PRO A 222 34.53 -23.15 17.76
C PRO A 222 34.12 -24.39 18.58
N GLN A 223 33.26 -25.24 18.01
CA GLN A 223 33.10 -26.64 18.46
C GLN A 223 34.36 -27.49 18.23
N ALA A 224 35.48 -26.88 17.83
CA ALA A 224 36.72 -27.55 17.49
C ALA A 224 37.59 -27.97 18.69
N GLN A 225 37.19 -27.70 19.94
CA GLN A 225 38.10 -27.91 21.08
C GLN A 225 37.81 -29.09 22.01
N ASN A 226 36.81 -29.95 21.74
CA ASN A 226 36.48 -31.06 22.65
C ASN A 226 36.61 -32.49 22.07
N ARG A 227 37.40 -32.69 21.00
CA ARG A 227 37.67 -34.02 20.41
C ARG A 227 39.10 -34.55 20.58
N ARG A 228 39.90 -34.06 21.54
CA ARG A 228 41.32 -34.46 21.67
C ARG A 228 41.78 -35.16 22.96
N HIS A 229 40.90 -35.58 23.87
CA HIS A 229 41.33 -36.42 25.00
C HIS A 229 40.36 -37.56 25.31
N LYS A 230 40.46 -38.65 24.56
CA LYS A 230 40.31 -40.00 25.12
C LYS A 230 41.50 -40.81 24.66
N SER A 231 42.51 -40.86 25.52
CA SER A 231 43.66 -41.76 25.39
C SER A 231 43.16 -43.20 25.59
N PRO A 232 43.60 -44.17 24.78
CA PRO A 232 43.48 -45.58 25.12
C PRO A 232 44.44 -45.87 26.28
N ALA A 233 43.92 -46.45 27.36
CA ALA A 233 44.72 -47.13 28.36
C ALA A 233 44.52 -48.63 28.20
N GLU A 234 45.64 -49.31 28.33
CA GLU A 234 45.97 -50.73 28.15
C GLU A 234 45.07 -51.71 28.91
#